data_AF-A0A9D7PRS0-F1
#
_entry.id   AF-A0A9D7PRS0-F1
#
_cell.length_a   1.000
_cell.length_b   1.000
_cell.length_c   1.000
_cell.angle_alpha   90.00
_cell.angle_beta   90.00
_cell.angle_gamma   90.00
#
_symmetry.space_group_name_H-M   'P 1'
#
loop_
_entity.id
_entity.type
_entity.pdbx_description
1 polymer ?
#
loop_
_entity_poly.entity_id
_entity_poly.type
_entity_poly.pdbx_seq_one_letter_code
_entity_poly.pdbx_strand_id
1 'polypeptide(L)'
;MFIALDEESHLTRFKWLYQLRQAGVACDMYPKATKMNKQMKYANDRKVPYAAIIGEEERKQNSVMLKNMETGEQKLTPVSDLVYLEGGIKPVQSLWWWGQ
;
A
#
# COMPACT_ATOMS: atom_id res chain seq x y z
N MET A 1 -4.42 -0.35 -2.67
CA MET A 1 -4.43 0.86 -3.52
C MET A 1 -3.67 1.98 -2.82
N PHE A 2 -2.83 2.75 -3.52
CA PHE A 2 -2.15 3.91 -2.93
C PHE A 2 -3.03 5.15 -2.89
N ILE A 3 -3.01 5.84 -1.74
CA ILE A 3 -3.67 7.12 -1.48
C ILE A 3 -2.58 8.13 -1.14
N ALA A 4 -2.36 9.12 -2.01
CA ALA A 4 -1.36 10.16 -1.77
C ALA A 4 -2.02 11.42 -1.20
N LEU A 5 -1.44 11.99 -0.15
CA LEU A 5 -1.95 13.21 0.51
C LEU A 5 -1.43 14.49 -0.14
N ASP A 6 -0.27 14.42 -0.79
CA ASP A 6 0.43 15.52 -1.45
C ASP A 6 0.98 15.09 -2.83
N GLU A 7 1.51 16.06 -3.59
CA GLU A 7 1.99 15.85 -4.95
C GLU A 7 3.29 15.03 -5.00
N GLU A 8 4.21 15.22 -4.05
CA GLU A 8 5.46 14.44 -3.99
C GLU A 8 5.19 12.97 -3.66
N SER A 9 4.25 12.71 -2.76
CA SER A 9 3.74 11.36 -2.44
C SER A 9 3.04 10.73 -3.64
N HIS A 10 2.34 11.55 -4.45
CA HIS A 10 1.72 11.09 -5.69
C HIS A 10 2.76 10.66 -6.74
N LEU A 11 3.91 11.32 -6.81
CA LEU A 11 5.04 10.91 -7.66
C LEU A 11 5.77 9.68 -7.09
N THR A 12 5.99 9.64 -5.78
CA THR A 12 6.75 8.56 -5.12
C THR A 12 6.07 7.21 -5.27
N ARG A 13 4.75 7.16 -5.14
CA ARG A 13 3.99 5.91 -5.26
C ARG A 13 4.12 5.24 -6.63
N PHE A 14 4.46 5.94 -7.72
CA PHE A 14 4.69 5.28 -9.01
C PHE A 14 5.84 4.28 -8.91
N LYS A 15 6.92 4.65 -8.21
CA LYS A 15 8.06 3.76 -7.95
C LYS A 15 7.64 2.54 -7.15
N TRP A 16 6.91 2.75 -6.05
CA TRP A 16 6.47 1.65 -5.19
C TRP A 16 5.43 0.75 -5.85
N LEU A 17 4.52 1.33 -6.64
CA LEU A 17 3.54 0.60 -7.43
C LEU A 17 4.20 -0.26 -8.50
N TYR A 18 5.26 0.23 -9.14
CA TYR A 18 6.06 -0.58 -10.05
C TYR A 18 6.72 -1.77 -9.32
N GLN A 19 7.35 -1.53 -8.16
CA GLN A 19 7.98 -2.59 -7.35
C GLN A 19 6.97 -3.66 -6.91
N LEU A 20 5.80 -3.24 -6.43
CA LEU A 20 4.75 -4.18 -6.02
C LEU A 20 4.22 -5.01 -7.18
N ARG A 21 4.00 -4.39 -8.35
CA ARG A 21 3.54 -5.11 -9.54
C ARG A 21 4.59 -6.10 -10.04
N GLN A 22 5.87 -5.76 -9.98
CA GLN A 22 6.95 -6.71 -10.29
C GLN A 22 6.98 -7.89 -9.32
N ALA A 23 6.64 -7.68 -8.06
CA ALA A 23 6.53 -8.73 -7.04
C ALA A 23 5.22 -9.54 -7.12
N GLY A 24 4.39 -9.31 -8.15
CA GLY A 24 3.10 -9.99 -8.32
C GLY A 24 1.96 -9.44 -7.48
N VAL A 25 2.18 -8.36 -6.72
CA VAL A 25 1.13 -7.74 -5.90
C VAL A 25 0.28 -6.80 -6.75
N ALA A 26 -1.02 -7.09 -6.81
CA ALA A 26 -1.99 -6.23 -7.46
C ALA A 26 -2.11 -4.89 -6.70
N CYS A 27 -1.53 -3.83 -7.26
CA CYS A 27 -1.61 -2.49 -6.71
C CYS A 27 -2.03 -1.47 -7.78
N ASP A 28 -2.89 -0.54 -7.35
CA ASP A 28 -3.48 0.52 -8.19
C ASP A 28 -3.44 1.87 -7.45
N MET A 29 -3.72 2.95 -8.17
CA MET A 29 -3.71 4.33 -7.67
C MET A 29 -4.75 5.19 -8.40
N TYR A 30 -5.14 6.32 -7.80
CA TYR A 30 -6.05 7.26 -8.46
C TYR A 30 -5.29 8.09 -9.53
N PRO A 31 -5.78 8.27 -10.76
CA PRO A 31 -4.99 8.81 -11.88
C PRO A 31 -4.44 10.24 -11.70
N LYS A 32 -5.10 11.07 -10.89
CA LYS A 32 -4.73 12.49 -10.67
C LYS A 32 -4.41 12.76 -9.21
N ALA A 33 -3.52 13.72 -8.96
CA ALA A 33 -3.37 14.26 -7.61
C ALA A 33 -4.69 14.95 -7.24
N THR A 34 -5.36 14.43 -6.22
CA THR A 34 -6.68 14.94 -5.82
C THR A 34 -6.88 14.76 -4.33
N LYS A 35 -7.90 15.42 -3.77
CA LYS A 35 -8.20 15.34 -2.33
C LYS A 35 -8.39 13.89 -1.90
N MET A 36 -7.86 13.55 -0.72
CA MET A 36 -7.92 12.22 -0.10
C MET A 36 -9.31 11.59 -0.16
N ASN A 37 -10.39 12.33 0.14
CA ASN A 37 -11.76 11.82 0.12
C ASN A 37 -12.17 11.22 -1.24
N LYS A 38 -11.73 11.79 -2.37
CA LYS A 38 -12.04 11.26 -3.70
C LYS A 38 -11.31 9.94 -3.95
N GLN A 39 -10.03 9.88 -3.58
CA GLN A 39 -9.22 8.68 -3.73
C GLN A 39 -9.77 7.54 -2.83
N MET A 40 -10.17 7.87 -1.60
CA MET A 40 -10.74 6.92 -0.65
C MET A 40 -12.11 6.41 -1.08
N LYS A 41 -12.98 7.28 -1.62
CA LYS A 41 -14.25 6.86 -2.21
C LYS A 41 -14.02 5.90 -3.38
N TYR A 42 -13.09 6.23 -4.27
CA TYR A 42 -12.76 5.35 -5.40
C TYR A 42 -12.19 3.99 -4.94
N ALA A 43 -11.35 3.98 -3.90
CA ALA A 43 -10.87 2.75 -3.27
C ALA A 43 -12.05 1.88 -2.77
N ASN A 44 -13.00 2.49 -2.05
CA ASN A 44 -14.21 1.83 -1.58
C ASN A 44 -15.08 1.31 -2.73
N ASP A 45 -15.32 2.12 -3.75
CA ASP A 45 -16.14 1.76 -4.91
C ASP A 45 -15.54 0.55 -5.67
N ARG A 46 -14.21 0.45 -5.70
CA ARG A 46 -13.49 -0.70 -6.27
C ARG A 46 -13.30 -1.88 -5.31
N LYS A 47 -13.85 -1.78 -4.09
CA LYS A 47 -13.77 -2.80 -3.03
C LYS A 47 -12.32 -3.25 -2.78
N VAL A 48 -11.38 -2.31 -2.76
CA VAL A 48 -9.98 -2.66 -2.48
C VAL A 48 -9.86 -3.12 -1.01
N PRO A 49 -9.15 -4.22 -0.73
CA PRO A 49 -9.03 -4.73 0.64
C PRO A 49 -8.15 -3.83 1.51
N TYR A 50 -7.15 -3.19 0.90
CA TYR A 50 -6.19 -2.34 1.60
C TYR A 50 -5.98 -1.00 0.89
N ALA A 51 -5.93 0.06 1.68
CA ALA A 51 -5.50 1.39 1.27
C ALA A 51 -4.14 1.72 1.91
N ALA A 52 -3.11 1.95 1.08
CA ALA A 52 -1.79 2.37 1.51
C ALA A 52 -1.71 3.90 1.41
N ILE A 53 -1.82 4.58 2.54
CA ILE A 53 -1.83 6.05 2.62
C ILE A 53 -0.39 6.55 2.74
N ILE A 54 -0.06 7.59 1.98
CA ILE A 54 1.27 8.17 1.88
C ILE A 54 1.15 9.68 2.04
N GLY A 55 1.67 10.21 3.13
CA GLY A 55 2.00 11.62 3.29
C GLY A 55 3.52 11.83 3.35
N GLU A 56 3.90 13.04 3.76
CA GLU A 56 5.29 13.45 3.85
C GLU A 56 6.11 12.59 4.83
N GLU A 57 5.54 12.23 5.98
CA GLU A 57 6.23 11.44 7.01
C GLU A 57 6.46 10.00 6.55
N GLU A 58 5.43 9.36 5.99
CA GLU A 58 5.52 8.02 5.41
C GLU A 58 6.54 7.96 4.29
N ARG A 59 6.54 8.97 3.41
CA ARG A 59 7.51 9.10 2.31
C ARG A 59 8.95 9.15 2.83
N LYS A 60 9.21 9.95 3.88
CA LYS A 60 10.55 10.07 4.49
C LYS A 60 10.98 8.76 5.15
N GLN A 61 10.04 8.01 5.71
CA GLN A 61 10.30 6.75 6.41
C GLN A 61 10.31 5.52 5.48
N ASN A 62 10.06 5.69 4.17
CA ASN A 62 9.83 4.58 3.23
C ASN A 62 8.78 3.57 3.74
N SER A 63 7.76 4.08 4.40
CA SER A 63 6.64 3.32 4.95
C SER A 63 5.34 3.83 4.36
N VAL A 64 4.25 3.15 4.68
CA VAL A 64 2.89 3.60 4.40
C VAL A 64 2.01 3.35 5.61
N MET A 65 0.99 4.17 5.78
CA MET A 65 -0.10 3.85 6.68
C MET A 65 -1.05 2.89 5.95
N LEU A 66 -0.92 1.59 6.25
CA LEU A 66 -1.73 0.56 5.63
C LEU A 66 -3.05 0.43 6.39
N LYS A 67 -4.15 0.79 5.74
CA LYS A 67 -5.50 0.66 6.26
C LYS A 67 -6.17 -0.60 5.69
N ASN A 68 -6.67 -1.46 6.58
CA ASN A 68 -7.62 -2.50 6.21
C ASN A 68 -8.99 -1.85 6.01
N MET A 69 -9.56 -2.03 4.82
CA MET A 69 -10.82 -1.39 4.45
C MET A 69 -12.04 -2.12 5.01
N GLU A 70 -11.89 -3.37 5.45
CA GLU A 70 -12.93 -4.17 6.10
C GLU A 70 -12.97 -3.90 7.61
N THR A 71 -11.83 -4.01 8.31
CA THR A 71 -11.78 -3.82 9.78
C THR A 71 -11.61 -2.35 10.19
N GLY A 72 -11.10 -1.51 9.28
CA GLY A 72 -10.75 -0.12 9.56
C GLY A 72 -9.40 0.05 10.29
N GLU A 73 -8.73 -1.04 10.68
CA GLU A 73 -7.42 -0.99 11.34
C GLU A 73 -6.36 -0.35 10.45
N GLN A 74 -5.42 0.35 11.09
CA GLN A 74 -4.34 1.04 10.43
C GLN A 74 -3.02 0.67 11.08
N LYS A 75 -2.02 0.32 10.27
CA LYS A 75 -0.68 -0.05 10.74
C LYS A 75 0.41 0.55 9.87
N LEU A 76 1.42 1.14 10.51
CA LEU A 76 2.59 1.67 9.79
C LEU A 76 3.39 0.48 9.27
N THR A 77 3.51 0.40 7.95
CA THR A 77 4.06 -0.77 7.27
C THR A 77 5.16 -0.32 6.31
N PRO A 78 6.39 -0.85 6.43
CA PRO A 78 7.44 -0.60 5.45
C PRO A 78 7.00 -0.97 4.04
N VAL A 79 7.41 -0.20 3.03
CA VAL A 79 7.06 -0.50 1.63
C VAL A 79 7.59 -1.87 1.20
N SER A 80 8.73 -2.29 1.73
CA SER A 80 9.30 -3.63 1.52
C SER A 80 8.37 -4.75 1.94
N ASP A 81 7.54 -4.52 2.96
CA ASP A 81 6.72 -5.56 3.58
C ASP A 81 5.37 -5.69 2.88
N LEU A 82 5.00 -4.70 2.07
CA LEU A 82 3.77 -4.72 1.27
C LEU A 82 3.75 -5.85 0.23
N VAL A 83 4.92 -6.40 -0.15
CA VAL A 83 5.02 -7.57 -1.04
C VAL A 83 4.52 -8.85 -0.39
N TYR A 84 4.34 -8.87 0.93
CA TYR A 84 3.90 -10.04 1.70
C TYR A 84 2.41 -10.02 2.05
N LEU A 85 1.70 -8.97 1.64
CA LEU A 85 0.25 -8.90 1.78
C LEU A 85 -0.41 -9.97 0.92
N GLU A 86 -1.56 -10.46 1.39
CA GLU A 86 -2.41 -11.47 0.76
C GLU A 86 -2.39 -11.37 -0.78
N GLY A 87 -1.68 -12.29 -1.44
CA GLY A 87 -1.50 -12.33 -2.91
C GLY A 87 -0.09 -12.09 -3.44
N GLY A 88 0.87 -11.68 -2.60
CA GLY A 88 2.29 -11.58 -2.98
C GLY A 88 3.11 -12.85 -2.74
N ILE A 89 4.29 -12.92 -3.34
CA ILE A 89 5.24 -14.02 -3.15
C ILE A 89 5.71 -14.00 -1.69
N LYS A 90 5.21 -14.93 -0.86
CA LYS A 90 5.70 -15.08 0.51
C LYS A 90 7.19 -15.43 0.47
N PRO A 91 8.04 -14.80 1.30
CA PRO A 91 9.45 -15.14 1.32
C PRO A 91 9.56 -16.55 1.89
N VAL A 92 10.31 -17.41 1.20
CA VAL A 92 10.59 -18.79 1.62
C VAL A 92 11.17 -18.90 3.04
N GLN A 93 11.67 -17.80 3.61
CA GLN A 93 12.20 -17.73 4.96
C GLN A 93 11.14 -17.76 6.08
N SER A 94 9.85 -17.53 5.79
CA SER A 94 8.78 -17.59 6.81
C SER A 94 8.35 -19.02 7.20
N LEU A 95 8.88 -20.05 6.53
CA LEU A 95 8.66 -21.47 6.86
C LEU A 95 9.54 -21.99 8.01
N TRP A 96 10.42 -21.14 8.58
CA TRP A 96 11.34 -21.51 9.67
C TRP A 96 10.90 -21.02 11.07
N TRP A 97 9.66 -20.57 11.22
CA TRP A 97 9.07 -20.08 12.50
C TRP A 97 7.77 -20.80 12.91
N TRP A 98 7.48 -21.96 12.30
CA TRP A 98 6.37 -22.88 12.69
C TRP A 98 6.85 -24.35 12.77
N GLY A 99 8.16 -24.56 12.94
CA GLY A 99 8.73 -25.86 13.27
C GLY A 99 9.22 -25.79 14.72
N GLN A 100 8.49 -26.48 15.60
CA GLN A 100 8.97 -26.89 16.92
C GLN A 100 10.31 -27.62 16.82
#